data_AF-A0A3M8EJH0-F1
#
_entry.id   AF-A0A3M8EJH0-F1
#
_cell.length_a   1.000
_cell.length_b   1.000
_cell.length_c   1.000
_cell.angle_alpha   90.00
_cell.angle_beta   90.00
_cell.angle_gamma   90.00
#
_symmetry.space_group_name_H-M   'P 1'
#
loop_
_entity.id
_entity.type
_entity.pdbx_description
1 polymer ?
#
loop_
_entity_poly.entity_id
_entity_poly.type
_entity_poly.pdbx_seq_one_letter_code
_entity_poly.pdbx_strand_id
1 'polypeptide(L)'
;MTCGNLNRGTSIMNMTKRILVLIFLFVISIILLTYFLFTLSGENKNTDTYSVRTFKSGNGWGYQINTKEKVIIVQPYMPCITGDQPFPDEKSARVIGELVLSKIRNNEDPSITREELNDKISM
;
A
#
# COMPACT_ATOMS: atom_id res chain seq x y z
N MET A 1 -59.33 47.14 -24.77
CA MET A 1 -58.85 45.77 -25.06
C MET A 1 -57.34 45.84 -25.23
N THR A 2 -56.57 45.42 -24.23
CA THR A 2 -55.10 45.35 -24.33
C THR A 2 -54.68 43.89 -24.19
N CYS A 3 -54.34 43.26 -25.30
CA CYS A 3 -53.76 41.92 -25.30
C CYS A 3 -52.27 42.01 -24.94
N GLY A 4 -51.92 41.40 -23.81
CA GLY A 4 -50.54 41.28 -23.35
C GLY A 4 -49.73 40.33 -24.23
N ASN A 5 -48.48 40.72 -24.48
CA ASN A 5 -47.53 40.06 -25.35
C ASN A 5 -47.00 38.74 -24.73
N LEU A 6 -47.42 37.59 -25.29
CA LEU A 6 -47.03 36.24 -24.86
C LEU A 6 -45.56 35.86 -25.13
N ASN A 7 -44.78 36.64 -25.90
CA ASN A 7 -43.41 36.26 -26.29
C ASN A 7 -42.36 36.39 -25.17
N ARG A 8 -42.68 37.01 -24.03
CA ARG A 8 -41.72 37.20 -22.93
C ARG A 8 -41.50 35.90 -22.12
N GLY A 9 -42.50 35.02 -22.01
CA GLY A 9 -42.41 33.78 -21.23
C GLY A 9 -41.57 32.67 -21.90
N THR A 10 -41.61 32.58 -23.22
CA THR A 10 -40.89 31.56 -24.01
C THR A 10 -39.37 31.78 -24.03
N SER A 11 -38.91 33.03 -24.03
CA SER A 11 -37.47 33.36 -23.99
C SER A 11 -36.83 33.03 -22.64
N ILE A 12 -37.50 33.37 -21.53
CA ILE A 12 -37.01 33.11 -20.16
C ILE A 12 -36.94 31.60 -19.90
N MET A 13 -37.96 30.85 -20.34
CA MET A 13 -38.00 29.39 -20.20
C MET A 13 -36.89 28.67 -20.98
N ASN A 14 -36.44 29.22 -22.11
CA ASN A 14 -35.33 28.65 -22.88
C ASN A 14 -33.96 28.97 -22.24
N MET A 15 -33.81 30.13 -21.62
CA MET A 15 -32.59 30.52 -20.89
C MET A 15 -32.42 29.73 -19.59
N THR A 16 -33.49 29.51 -18.82
CA THR A 16 -33.43 28.70 -17.59
C THR A 16 -33.12 27.24 -17.88
N LYS A 17 -33.64 26.66 -18.97
CA LYS A 17 -33.26 25.32 -19.43
C LYS A 17 -31.77 25.21 -19.76
N ARG A 18 -31.21 26.22 -20.46
CA ARG A 18 -29.77 26.26 -20.77
C ARG A 18 -28.92 26.34 -19.50
N ILE A 19 -29.35 27.14 -18.52
CA ILE A 19 -28.67 27.25 -17.22
C ILE A 19 -28.72 25.91 -16.45
N LEU A 20 -29.87 25.24 -16.44
CA LEU A 20 -30.00 23.92 -15.79
C LEU A 20 -29.11 22.85 -16.44
N VAL A 21 -28.98 22.86 -17.76
CA VAL A 21 -28.06 21.95 -18.48
C VAL A 21 -26.61 22.23 -18.10
N LEU A 22 -26.21 23.49 -17.99
CA LEU A 22 -24.84 23.84 -17.56
C LEU A 22 -24.54 23.41 -16.12
N ILE A 23 -25.51 23.56 -15.21
CA ILE A 23 -25.38 23.09 -13.82
C ILE A 23 -25.22 21.57 -13.79
N PHE A 24 -26.01 20.84 -14.57
CA PHE A 24 -25.93 19.38 -14.63
C PHE A 24 -24.57 18.89 -15.14
N LEU A 25 -24.03 19.53 -16.18
CA LEU A 25 -22.69 19.22 -16.70
C LEU A 25 -21.58 19.51 -15.68
N PHE A 26 -21.73 20.59 -14.91
CA PHE A 26 -20.78 20.93 -13.84
C PHE A 26 -20.80 19.90 -12.71
N VAL A 27 -21.97 19.43 -12.29
CA VAL A 27 -22.10 18.37 -11.27
C VAL A 27 -21.46 17.06 -11.75
N ILE A 28 -21.70 16.67 -13.00
CA ILE A 28 -21.05 15.48 -13.59
C ILE A 28 -19.52 15.65 -13.61
N SER A 29 -19.03 16.82 -13.99
CA SER A 29 -17.59 17.11 -14.00
C SER A 29 -16.97 16.99 -12.61
N ILE A 30 -17.67 17.43 -11.55
CA ILE A 30 -17.20 17.27 -10.17
C ILE A 30 -17.15 15.79 -9.79
N ILE A 31 -18.20 15.02 -10.10
CA ILE A 31 -18.25 13.59 -9.80
C ILE A 31 -17.09 12.86 -10.48
N LEU A 32 -16.86 13.12 -11.77
CA LEU A 32 -15.73 12.54 -12.51
C LEU A 32 -14.38 12.96 -11.93
N LEU A 33 -14.23 14.22 -11.54
CA LEU A 33 -13.00 14.70 -10.91
C LEU A 33 -12.77 14.02 -9.56
N THR A 34 -13.80 13.87 -8.73
CA THR A 34 -13.67 13.17 -7.44
C THR A 34 -13.34 11.69 -7.61
N TYR A 35 -13.94 11.02 -8.59
CA TYR A 35 -13.60 9.64 -8.95
C TYR A 35 -12.15 9.54 -9.45
N PHE A 36 -11.73 10.46 -10.32
CA PHE A 36 -10.37 10.52 -10.84
C PHE A 36 -9.34 10.76 -9.72
N LEU A 37 -9.60 11.72 -8.83
CA LEU A 37 -8.77 11.97 -7.66
C LEU A 37 -8.72 10.75 -6.71
N PHE A 38 -9.84 10.04 -6.52
CA PHE A 38 -9.87 8.81 -5.75
C PHE A 38 -9.04 7.70 -6.40
N THR A 39 -9.09 7.55 -7.73
CA THR A 39 -8.23 6.59 -8.46
C THR A 39 -6.75 6.96 -8.42
N LEU A 40 -6.42 8.26 -8.35
CA LEU A 40 -5.04 8.74 -8.18
C LEU A 40 -4.53 8.63 -6.74
N SER A 41 -5.44 8.66 -5.75
CA SER A 41 -5.14 8.33 -4.34
C SER A 41 -4.97 6.83 -4.09
N GLY A 42 -4.84 6.02 -5.14
CA GLY A 42 -4.34 4.67 -5.08
C GLY A 42 -2.87 4.65 -4.65
N GLU A 43 -2.66 4.58 -3.34
CA GLU A 43 -1.48 4.04 -2.67
C GLU A 43 -0.13 4.58 -3.18
N ASN A 44 0.24 5.77 -2.68
CA ASN A 44 1.66 6.08 -2.56
C ASN A 44 2.23 5.22 -1.42
N LYS A 45 2.47 3.94 -1.73
CA LYS A 45 3.39 3.10 -0.96
C LYS A 45 4.70 3.87 -0.98
N ASN A 46 4.99 4.59 0.10
CA ASN A 46 6.31 5.17 0.31
C ASN A 46 7.30 4.09 -0.12
N THR A 47 8.09 4.39 -1.14
CA THR A 47 9.00 3.43 -1.77
C THR A 47 10.22 3.23 -0.88
N ASP A 48 9.98 3.01 0.41
CA ASP A 48 10.91 2.45 1.36
C ASP A 48 11.34 1.11 0.77
N THR A 49 12.42 1.18 0.01
CA THR A 49 12.98 0.04 -0.69
C THR A 49 13.64 -0.79 0.39
N TYR A 50 12.84 -1.69 0.95
CA TYR A 50 13.31 -2.64 1.93
C TYR A 50 14.14 -3.72 1.23
N SER A 51 15.25 -4.11 1.86
CA SER A 51 16.13 -5.18 1.39
C SER A 51 16.57 -6.07 2.54
N VAL A 52 16.70 -7.37 2.27
CA VAL A 52 17.26 -8.34 3.21
C VAL A 52 18.76 -8.47 2.95
N ARG A 53 19.56 -8.46 4.01
CA ARG A 53 20.97 -8.82 3.97
C ARG A 53 21.26 -9.89 5.01
N THR A 54 22.13 -10.81 4.67
CA THR A 54 22.60 -11.89 5.54
C THR A 54 23.99 -11.56 6.07
N PHE A 55 24.29 -12.02 7.27
CA PHE A 55 25.60 -11.83 7.90
C PHE A 55 25.97 -13.03 8.77
N LYS A 56 27.26 -13.17 9.08
CA LYS A 56 27.76 -14.23 9.96
C LYS A 56 27.43 -13.92 11.42
N SER A 57 26.81 -14.87 12.11
CA SER A 57 26.43 -14.78 13.51
C SER A 57 27.03 -15.97 14.26
N GLY A 58 28.19 -15.75 14.89
CA GLY A 58 28.99 -16.81 15.49
C GLY A 58 29.35 -17.91 14.47
N ASN A 59 28.97 -19.15 14.77
CA ASN A 59 29.20 -20.31 13.90
C ASN A 59 28.13 -20.47 12.79
N GLY A 60 27.09 -19.63 12.78
CA GLY A 60 25.99 -19.71 11.81
C GLY A 60 25.76 -18.38 11.09
N TRP A 61 24.49 -18.12 10.77
CA TRP A 61 24.05 -16.95 10.02
C TRP A 61 22.91 -16.23 10.73
N GLY A 62 22.80 -14.94 10.45
CA GLY A 62 21.67 -14.09 10.78
C GLY A 62 21.25 -13.27 9.57
N TYR A 63 20.14 -12.56 9.69
CA TYR A 63 19.68 -11.62 8.67
C TYR A 63 19.35 -10.27 9.28
N GLN A 64 19.38 -9.25 8.44
CA GLN A 64 18.89 -7.93 8.76
C GLN A 64 18.02 -7.41 7.63
N ILE A 65 17.05 -6.58 7.97
CA ILE A 65 16.21 -5.87 7.02
C ILE A 65 16.59 -4.39 7.09
N ASN A 66 16.83 -3.80 5.92
CA ASN A 66 17.28 -2.42 5.79
C ASN A 66 16.29 -1.66 4.91
N THR A 67 16.04 -0.40 5.26
CA THR A 67 15.61 0.61 4.28
C THR A 67 16.84 1.22 3.60
N LYS A 68 16.62 2.13 2.65
CA LYS A 68 17.70 2.88 1.99
C LYS A 68 18.62 3.60 2.98
N GLU A 69 18.11 4.00 4.13
CA GLU A 69 18.79 4.90 5.07
C GLU A 69 19.20 4.22 6.37
N LYS A 70 18.50 3.16 6.81
CA LYS A 70 18.73 2.55 8.12
C LYS A 70 18.47 1.05 8.14
N VAL A 71 19.10 0.38 9.09
CA VAL A 71 18.74 -0.99 9.47
C VAL A 71 17.50 -0.92 10.36
N ILE A 72 16.47 -1.70 10.05
CA ILE A 72 15.21 -1.73 10.81
C ILE A 72 15.07 -2.96 11.68
N ILE A 73 15.59 -4.11 11.24
CA ILE A 73 15.54 -5.38 11.97
C ILE A 73 16.91 -6.02 11.88
N VAL A 74 17.40 -6.54 13.00
CA VAL A 74 18.60 -7.40 13.07
C VAL A 74 18.20 -8.65 13.82
N GLN A 75 18.28 -9.79 13.14
CA GLN A 75 18.02 -11.10 13.72
C GLN A 75 19.25 -12.00 13.59
N PRO A 76 20.11 -12.02 14.62
CA PRO A 76 21.29 -12.88 14.64
C PRO A 76 20.96 -14.36 14.85
N TYR A 77 19.74 -14.68 15.33
CA TYR A 77 19.31 -16.02 15.74
C TYR A 77 17.94 -16.39 15.16
N MET A 78 17.63 -17.69 15.18
CA MET A 78 16.37 -18.22 14.66
C MET A 78 15.19 -17.75 15.52
N PRO A 79 14.14 -17.18 14.92
CA PRO A 79 12.94 -16.80 15.66
C PRO A 79 12.23 -18.05 16.20
N CYS A 80 11.56 -17.92 17.34
CA CYS A 80 10.79 -19.01 17.97
C CYS A 80 11.59 -20.27 18.36
N ILE A 81 12.92 -20.20 18.37
CA ILE A 81 13.80 -21.20 18.96
C ILE A 81 14.43 -20.62 20.21
N THR A 82 14.40 -21.37 21.31
CA THR A 82 15.00 -20.93 22.56
C THR A 82 16.52 -21.00 22.48
N GLY A 83 17.18 -19.93 22.93
CA GLY A 83 18.64 -19.81 22.99
C GLY A 83 19.25 -19.08 21.79
N ASP A 84 20.54 -18.79 21.91
CA ASP A 84 21.32 -18.07 20.89
C ASP A 84 21.71 -18.99 19.72
N GLN A 85 20.70 -19.57 19.06
CA GLN A 85 20.89 -20.48 17.94
C GLN A 85 20.85 -19.71 16.61
N PRO A 86 22.00 -19.49 15.94
CA PRO A 86 22.01 -18.89 14.62
C PRO A 86 21.48 -19.86 13.57
N PHE A 87 21.13 -19.34 12.39
CA PHE A 87 20.72 -20.17 11.26
C PHE A 87 21.88 -21.06 10.80
N PRO A 88 21.61 -22.32 10.38
CA PRO A 88 22.65 -23.26 9.98
C PRO A 88 23.42 -22.79 8.73
N ASP A 89 22.74 -22.08 7.84
CA ASP A 89 23.29 -21.60 6.57
C ASP A 89 22.68 -20.25 6.15
N GLU A 90 23.35 -19.60 5.19
CA GLU A 90 22.95 -18.27 4.69
C GLU A 90 21.59 -18.28 4.00
N LYS A 91 21.27 -19.36 3.29
CA LYS A 91 20.02 -19.49 2.53
C LYS A 91 18.84 -19.56 3.50
N SER A 92 18.96 -20.32 4.58
CA SER A 92 17.96 -20.39 5.65
C SER A 92 17.69 -19.01 6.27
N ALA A 93 18.74 -18.25 6.62
CA ALA A 93 18.60 -16.89 7.13
C ALA A 93 17.94 -15.94 6.11
N ARG A 94 18.32 -16.05 4.83
CA ARG A 94 17.74 -15.25 3.75
C ARG A 94 16.27 -15.54 3.53
N VAL A 95 15.87 -16.82 3.46
CA VAL A 95 14.48 -17.23 3.22
C VAL A 95 13.57 -16.69 4.33
N ILE A 96 13.97 -16.81 5.59
CA ILE A 96 13.19 -16.28 6.71
C ILE A 96 13.19 -14.75 6.72
N GLY A 97 14.32 -14.11 6.42
CA GLY A 97 14.37 -12.66 6.29
C GLY A 97 13.43 -12.12 5.20
N GLU A 98 13.32 -12.81 4.06
CA GLU A 98 12.40 -12.46 2.97
C GLU A 98 10.93 -12.70 3.37
N LEU A 99 10.65 -13.74 4.15
CA LEU A 99 9.32 -13.97 4.71
C LEU A 99 8.91 -12.83 5.64
N VAL A 100 9.78 -12.44 6.59
CA VAL A 100 9.52 -11.28 7.46
C VAL A 100 9.33 -10.02 6.63
N LEU A 101 10.16 -9.82 5.59
CA LEU A 101 10.02 -8.68 4.71
C LEU A 101 8.68 -8.66 3.97
N SER A 102 8.19 -9.82 3.49
CA SER A 102 6.88 -9.91 2.86
C SER A 102 5.75 -9.53 3.80
N LYS A 103 5.80 -9.97 5.06
CA LYS A 103 4.83 -9.61 6.11
C LYS A 103 4.81 -8.11 6.37
N ILE A 104 6.00 -7.48 6.49
CA ILE A 104 6.13 -6.02 6.64
C ILE A 104 5.51 -5.29 5.45
N ARG A 105 5.78 -5.74 4.22
CA ARG A 105 5.22 -5.14 3.00
C ARG A 105 3.70 -5.26 2.92
N ASN A 106 3.13 -6.31 3.52
CA ASN A 106 1.69 -6.54 3.60
C ASN A 106 1.03 -5.90 4.84
N ASN A 107 1.80 -5.20 5.68
CA ASN A 107 1.32 -4.65 6.95
C ASN A 107 0.76 -5.73 7.92
N GLU A 108 1.36 -6.92 7.87
CA GLU A 108 1.08 -8.07 8.74
C GLU A 108 2.07 -8.11 9.92
N ASP A 109 1.78 -8.93 10.94
CA ASP A 109 2.70 -9.17 12.06
C ASP A 109 4.00 -9.82 11.56
N PRO A 110 5.19 -9.20 11.74
CA PRO A 110 6.46 -9.73 11.27
C PRO A 110 6.97 -10.95 12.05
N SER A 111 6.27 -11.37 13.11
CA SER A 111 6.61 -12.56 13.88
C SER A 111 6.53 -13.82 13.01
N ILE A 112 7.50 -14.73 13.20
CA ILE A 112 7.56 -16.01 12.48
C ILE A 112 7.10 -17.12 13.41
N THR A 113 6.16 -17.97 13.00
CA THR A 113 5.73 -19.10 13.83
C THR A 113 6.65 -20.31 13.67
N ARG A 114 6.50 -21.31 14.55
CA ARG A 114 7.30 -22.54 14.48
C ARG A 114 7.01 -23.33 13.20
N GLU A 115 5.75 -23.31 12.75
CA GLU A 115 5.29 -23.96 11.53
C GLU A 115 5.91 -23.29 10.30
N GLU A 116 5.88 -21.96 10.22
CA GLU A 116 6.49 -21.21 9.12
C GLU A 116 8.01 -21.43 9.04
N LEU A 117 8.67 -21.49 10.20
CA LEU A 117 10.10 -21.78 10.27
C LEU A 117 10.41 -23.18 9.71
N ASN A 118 9.64 -24.20 10.10
CA ASN A 118 9.82 -25.58 9.65
C ASN A 118 9.43 -25.80 8.18
N ASP A 119 8.42 -25.08 7.68
CA ASP A 119 8.01 -25.15 6.27
C ASP A 119 9.10 -24.59 5.36
N LYS A 120 9.76 -23.50 5.78
CA LYS A 120 10.75 -22.79 4.97
C LYS A 120 12.18 -23.29 5.14
N ILE A 121 12.50 -23.83 6.31
CA ILE A 121 13.78 -24.43 6.60
C ILE A 121 13.51 -25.90 6.87
N SER A 122 13.91 -26.77 5.93
CA SER A 122 13.95 -28.21 6.15
C SER A 122 15.00 -28.50 7.23
N MET A 123 14.59 -28.41 8.49
CA MET A 123 15.38 -28.76 9.66
C MET A 123 15.35 -30.26 9.92
#